data_AF-A0A3D1ZIB9-F1
#
_entry.id   AF-A0A3D1ZIB9-F1
#
_cell.length_a   1.000
_cell.length_b   1.000
_cell.length_c   1.000
_cell.angle_alpha   90.00
_cell.angle_beta   90.00
_cell.angle_gamma   90.00
#
_symmetry.space_group_name_H-M   'P 1'
#
loop_
_entity.id
_entity.type
_entity.pdbx_description
1 polymer ?
#
loop_
_entity_poly.entity_id
_entity_poly.type
_entity_poly.pdbx_seq_one_letter_code
_entity_poly.pdbx_strand_id
1 'polypeptide(L)'
;MITMTTKHDKKRPVTAEDLYDLQLAANPSISPNGDTVAYSVQRVDKKPEKKYSNLWLTQTDGGEPLQFTHGDQSDTSPVWSHDGERIAFRSDRTGDDQSQI
;
A
#
# COMPACT_ATOMS: atom_id res chain seq x y z
N MET A 1 6.34 28.55 35.23
CA MET A 1 7.35 27.82 34.43
C MET A 1 6.90 26.37 34.37
N ILE A 2 6.68 25.81 33.17
CA ILE A 2 6.27 24.41 32.99
C ILE A 2 7.41 23.71 32.25
N THR A 3 8.03 22.74 32.89
CA THR A 3 9.11 21.93 32.32
C THR A 3 8.48 20.80 31.51
N MET A 4 8.69 20.79 30.19
CA MET A 4 8.35 19.64 29.35
C MET A 4 9.56 18.69 29.27
N THR A 5 9.43 17.51 29.86
CA THR A 5 10.45 16.46 29.78
C THR A 5 10.19 15.62 28.53
N THR A 6 10.97 15.82 27.48
CA THR A 6 10.90 15.00 26.27
C THR A 6 11.50 13.62 26.54
N LYS A 7 10.64 12.58 26.63
CA LYS A 7 11.05 11.18 26.70
C LYS A 7 11.72 10.82 25.36
N HIS A 8 13.03 10.63 25.36
CA HIS A 8 13.73 10.07 24.21
C HIS A 8 13.60 8.56 24.26
N ASP A 9 12.77 7.98 23.40
CA ASP A 9 12.81 6.53 23.17
C ASP A 9 14.20 6.17 22.63
N LYS A 10 14.87 5.23 23.31
CA LYS A 10 16.17 4.72 22.90
C LYS A 10 16.02 4.06 21.53
N LYS A 11 16.55 4.71 20.49
CA LYS A 11 16.63 4.16 19.14
C LYS A 11 17.53 2.92 19.17
N ARG A 12 17.09 1.82 18.54
CA ARG A 12 17.90 0.60 18.32
C ARG A 12 18.43 0.57 16.88
N PRO A 13 19.52 -0.17 16.59
CA PRO A 13 19.94 -0.42 15.21
C PRO A 13 18.85 -1.12 14.39
N VAL A 14 18.87 -0.87 13.09
CA VAL A 14 18.08 -1.64 12.12
C VAL A 14 18.62 -3.08 12.09
N THR A 15 17.74 -4.06 12.14
CA THR A 15 18.08 -5.48 12.03
C THR A 15 17.40 -6.10 10.80
N ALA A 16 17.75 -7.35 10.47
CA ALA A 16 17.13 -8.05 9.33
C ALA A 16 15.61 -8.23 9.53
N GLU A 17 15.17 -8.35 10.78
CA GLU A 17 13.75 -8.49 11.14
C GLU A 17 12.92 -7.29 10.73
N ASP A 18 13.50 -6.08 10.74
CA ASP A 18 12.80 -4.85 10.36
C ASP A 18 12.37 -4.87 8.89
N LEU A 19 13.00 -5.69 8.05
CA LEU A 19 12.61 -5.85 6.65
C LEU A 19 11.18 -6.38 6.50
N TYR A 20 10.69 -7.15 7.46
CA TYR A 20 9.32 -7.66 7.47
C TYR A 20 8.29 -6.58 7.86
N ASP A 21 8.73 -5.53 8.54
CA ASP A 21 7.88 -4.41 8.94
C ASP A 21 7.82 -3.31 7.85
N LEU A 22 8.65 -3.43 6.81
CA LEU A 22 8.66 -2.49 5.69
C LEU A 22 7.44 -2.68 4.79
N GLN A 23 6.78 -1.56 4.52
CA GLN A 23 5.77 -1.43 3.48
C GLN A 23 6.30 -0.51 2.38
N LEU A 24 6.45 -1.04 1.17
CA LEU A 24 7.05 -0.31 0.05
C LEU A 24 5.97 0.12 -0.94
N ALA A 25 5.70 1.41 -1.00
CA ALA A 25 4.79 1.99 -1.99
C ALA A 25 5.48 2.12 -3.36
N ALA A 26 4.77 1.77 -4.43
CA ALA A 26 5.25 1.83 -5.82
C ALA A 26 4.10 2.00 -6.82
N ASN A 27 4.44 2.23 -8.09
CA ASN A 27 3.49 2.29 -9.22
C ASN A 27 2.33 3.30 -9.02
N PRO A 28 2.61 4.56 -8.65
CA PRO A 28 1.55 5.55 -8.44
C PRO A 28 0.85 5.90 -9.75
N SER A 29 -0.46 6.11 -9.67
CA SER A 29 -1.34 6.48 -10.77
C SER A 29 -2.42 7.43 -10.26
N ILE A 30 -2.48 8.64 -10.82
CA ILE A 30 -3.39 9.70 -10.38
C ILE A 30 -4.70 9.57 -11.17
N SER A 31 -5.83 9.74 -10.49
CA SER A 31 -7.16 9.78 -11.10
C SER A 31 -7.29 10.93 -12.10
N PRO A 32 -8.16 10.85 -13.12
CA PRO A 32 -8.28 11.89 -14.13
C PRO A 32 -8.64 13.28 -13.59
N ASN A 33 -9.40 13.34 -12.50
CA ASN A 33 -9.74 14.59 -11.81
C ASN A 33 -8.60 15.13 -10.92
N GLY A 34 -7.55 14.34 -10.67
CA GLY A 34 -6.40 14.75 -9.87
C GLY A 34 -6.55 14.56 -8.36
N ASP A 35 -7.67 14.04 -7.88
CA ASP A 35 -7.98 14.03 -6.44
C ASP A 35 -7.46 12.77 -5.73
N THR A 36 -7.30 11.65 -6.43
CA THR A 36 -6.95 10.36 -5.81
C THR A 36 -5.73 9.73 -6.47
N VAL A 37 -4.81 9.20 -5.67
CA VAL A 37 -3.67 8.38 -6.12
C VAL A 37 -3.94 6.92 -5.80
N ALA A 38 -3.90 6.07 -6.83
CA ALA A 38 -3.83 4.62 -6.69
C ALA A 38 -2.37 4.17 -6.77
N TYR A 39 -1.94 3.29 -5.89
CA TYR A 39 -0.57 2.77 -5.85
C TYR A 39 -0.55 1.36 -5.25
N SER A 40 0.50 0.60 -5.52
CA SER A 40 0.69 -0.71 -4.89
C SER A 40 1.55 -0.57 -3.64
N VAL A 41 1.21 -1.28 -2.58
CA VAL A 41 2.03 -1.42 -1.38
C VAL A 41 2.50 -2.88 -1.28
N GLN A 42 3.81 -3.08 -1.32
CA GLN A 42 4.42 -4.38 -1.11
C GLN A 42 4.72 -4.60 0.37
N ARG A 43 4.32 -5.75 0.89
CA ARG A 43 4.70 -6.27 2.22
C ARG A 43 5.47 -7.57 2.08
N VAL A 44 6.24 -7.92 3.12
CA VAL A 44 6.92 -9.22 3.21
C VAL A 44 6.45 -9.93 4.48
N ASP A 45 5.87 -11.11 4.32
CA ASP A 45 5.43 -11.90 5.46
C ASP A 45 6.60 -12.71 6.02
N LYS A 46 6.81 -12.62 7.33
CA LYS A 46 7.88 -13.36 8.03
C LYS A 46 7.81 -14.87 7.86
N LYS A 47 6.61 -15.41 7.66
CA LYS A 47 6.35 -16.80 7.30
C LYS A 47 5.14 -16.78 6.37
N PRO A 48 5.25 -17.20 5.11
CA PRO A 48 6.27 -18.09 4.52
C PRO A 48 7.47 -17.39 3.84
N GLU A 49 7.88 -16.18 4.25
CA GLU A 49 8.93 -15.38 3.56
C GLU A 49 8.55 -15.03 2.12
N LYS A 50 7.27 -14.71 1.91
CA LYS A 50 6.74 -14.30 0.62
C LYS A 50 6.41 -12.82 0.59
N LYS A 51 6.47 -12.26 -0.63
CA LYS A 51 6.09 -10.90 -0.93
C LYS A 51 4.67 -10.89 -1.46
N TYR A 52 3.90 -9.93 -0.99
CA TYR A 52 2.55 -9.65 -1.47
C TYR A 52 2.44 -8.19 -1.81
N SER A 53 1.61 -7.86 -2.80
CA SER A 53 1.33 -6.47 -3.15
C SER A 53 -0.16 -6.29 -3.26
N ASN A 54 -0.68 -5.25 -2.63
CA ASN A 54 -2.08 -4.87 -2.75
C ASN A 54 -2.18 -3.41 -3.16
N LEU A 55 -3.29 -3.04 -3.78
CA LEU A 55 -3.54 -1.66 -4.16
C LEU A 55 -4.08 -0.86 -2.98
N TRP A 56 -3.68 0.39 -2.91
CA TRP A 56 -4.10 1.38 -1.94
C TRP A 56 -4.49 2.66 -2.67
N LEU A 57 -5.42 3.40 -2.08
CA LEU A 57 -5.90 4.70 -2.53
C LEU A 57 -5.60 5.75 -1.46
N THR A 58 -5.20 6.94 -1.86
CA THR A 58 -5.10 8.09 -0.96
C THR A 58 -5.48 9.37 -1.71
N GLN A 59 -5.95 10.38 -1.00
CA GLN A 59 -6.22 11.69 -1.59
C GLN A 59 -4.91 12.42 -1.87
N THR A 60 -4.86 13.25 -2.92
CA THR A 60 -3.65 14.00 -3.31
C THR A 60 -3.31 15.14 -2.36
N ASP A 61 -4.28 15.65 -1.61
CA ASP A 61 -4.09 16.63 -0.53
C ASP A 61 -3.69 15.97 0.81
N GLY A 62 -3.61 14.63 0.83
CA GLY A 62 -3.28 13.84 1.99
C GLY A 62 -4.52 13.30 2.70
N GLY A 63 -4.32 12.29 3.53
CA GLY A 63 -5.41 11.62 4.23
C GLY A 63 -5.05 10.18 4.57
N GLU A 64 -5.89 9.55 5.37
CA GLU A 64 -5.73 8.13 5.70
C GLU A 64 -5.82 7.28 4.43
N PRO A 65 -4.79 6.48 4.10
CA PRO A 65 -4.84 5.57 2.97
C PRO A 65 -5.92 4.49 3.15
N LEU A 66 -6.64 4.19 2.07
CA LEU A 66 -7.60 3.09 1.98
C LEU A 66 -6.96 1.91 1.25
N GLN A 67 -6.94 0.74 1.87
CA GLN A 67 -6.59 -0.49 1.18
C GLN A 67 -7.72 -0.89 0.23
N PHE A 68 -7.41 -1.01 -1.07
CA PHE A 68 -8.38 -1.25 -2.13
C PHE A 68 -8.49 -2.73 -2.50
N THR A 69 -7.36 -3.44 -2.64
CA THR A 69 -7.36 -4.89 -2.83
C THR A 69 -6.80 -5.62 -1.61
N HIS A 70 -7.15 -6.89 -1.46
CA HIS A 70 -6.78 -7.68 -0.29
C HIS A 70 -6.35 -9.09 -0.69
N GLY A 71 -5.47 -9.68 0.10
CA GLY A 71 -5.08 -11.09 -0.02
C GLY A 71 -3.57 -11.30 -0.21
N ASP A 72 -3.24 -12.56 -0.49
CA ASP A 72 -1.88 -13.09 -0.59
C ASP A 72 -1.48 -13.31 -2.07
N GLN A 73 -1.79 -12.31 -2.90
CA GLN A 73 -1.41 -12.20 -4.31
C GLN A 73 -0.60 -10.92 -4.56
N SER A 74 -0.21 -10.70 -5.81
CA SER A 74 0.49 -9.50 -6.26
C SER A 74 -0.38 -8.67 -7.20
N ASP A 75 -1.08 -7.68 -6.63
CA ASP A 75 -1.83 -6.67 -7.37
C ASP A 75 -0.98 -5.42 -7.58
N THR A 76 -0.72 -5.05 -8.83
CA THR A 76 0.25 -4.00 -9.19
C THR A 76 -0.15 -3.23 -10.44
N SER A 77 0.59 -2.14 -10.73
CA SER A 77 0.45 -1.34 -11.95
C SER A 77 -0.97 -0.79 -12.17
N PRO A 78 -1.58 -0.10 -11.18
CA PRO A 78 -2.91 0.44 -11.32
C PRO A 78 -2.96 1.52 -12.40
N VAL A 79 -4.01 1.52 -13.22
CA VAL A 79 -4.34 2.59 -14.16
C VAL A 79 -5.82 2.92 -14.08
N TRP A 80 -6.15 4.21 -14.01
CA TRP A 80 -7.52 4.68 -13.98
C TRP A 80 -8.17 4.63 -15.37
N SER A 81 -9.46 4.33 -15.42
CA SER A 81 -10.29 4.61 -16.58
C SER A 81 -10.39 6.12 -16.81
N HIS A 82 -10.73 6.51 -18.04
CA HIS A 82 -10.81 7.94 -18.40
C HIS A 82 -11.89 8.71 -17.62
N ASP A 83 -12.98 8.03 -17.26
CA ASP A 83 -14.06 8.56 -16.41
C ASP A 83 -13.72 8.55 -14.91
N GLY A 84 -12.60 7.92 -14.51
CA GLY A 84 -12.19 7.79 -13.12
C GLY A 84 -13.01 6.81 -12.28
N GLU A 85 -13.96 6.08 -12.86
CA GLU A 85 -14.85 5.17 -12.11
C GLU A 85 -14.24 3.78 -11.87
N ARG A 86 -13.17 3.42 -12.59
CA ARG A 86 -12.57 2.08 -12.55
C ARG A 86 -11.06 2.14 -12.52
N ILE A 87 -10.47 1.09 -11.96
CA ILE A 87 -9.03 0.87 -11.96
C ILE A 87 -8.77 -0.51 -12.58
N ALA A 88 -7.93 -0.53 -13.62
CA ALA A 88 -7.36 -1.76 -14.15
C ALA A 88 -5.98 -2.00 -13.52
N PHE A 89 -5.62 -3.26 -13.28
CA PHE A 89 -4.36 -3.64 -12.65
C PHE A 89 -3.92 -5.04 -13.06
N ARG A 90 -2.65 -5.37 -12.82
CA ARG A 90 -2.09 -6.72 -13.02
C ARG A 90 -2.21 -7.49 -11.72
N SER A 91 -2.70 -8.72 -11.80
CA SER A 91 -2.79 -9.66 -10.67
C SER A 91 -2.22 -11.02 -11.08
N ASP A 92 -1.50 -11.68 -10.18
CA ASP A 92 -1.05 -13.07 -10.34
C ASP A 92 -1.98 -14.09 -9.66
N ARG A 93 -3.14 -13.63 -9.18
CA ARG A 93 -4.18 -14.50 -8.63
C ARG A 93 -4.62 -15.54 -9.67
N THR A 94 -4.25 -16.79 -9.43
CA THR A 94 -4.68 -17.92 -10.27
C THR A 94 -6.08 -18.36 -9.85
N GLY A 95 -7.07 -18.08 -10.70
CA GLY A 95 -8.41 -18.67 -10.66
C GLY A 95 -9.12 -18.61 -9.31
N ASP A 96 -9.82 -17.52 -9.03
CA ASP A 96 -11.06 -17.58 -8.26
C ASP A 96 -12.01 -16.48 -8.72
N ASP A 97 -13.24 -16.89 -8.99
CA ASP A 97 -14.42 -16.14 -9.46
C ASP A 97 -14.92 -15.10 -8.42
N GLN A 98 -14.04 -14.65 -7.52
CA GLN A 98 -14.35 -13.60 -6.56
C GLN A 98 -14.07 -12.25 -7.20
N SER A 99 -15.15 -11.66 -7.72
CA SER A 99 -15.21 -10.23 -7.97
C SER A 99 -14.99 -9.51 -6.64
N GLN A 100 -13.81 -8.89 -6.48
CA GLN A 100 -13.65 -7.82 -5.50
C GLN A 100 -14.18 -6.57 -6.19
N ILE A 101 -15.44 -6.26 -5.92
CA ILE A 101 -16.07 -4.97 -6.25
C ILE A 101 -15.97 -4.06 -5.02
#